data_AF-A0A2V7HUB8-F1
#
_entry.id   AF-A0A2V7HUB8-F1
#
_cell.length_a   1.000
_cell.length_b   1.000
_cell.length_c   1.000
_cell.angle_alpha   90.00
_cell.angle_beta   90.00
_cell.angle_gamma   90.00
#
_symmetry.space_group_name_H-M   'P 1'
#
loop_
_entity.id
_entity.type
_entity.pdbx_description
1 polymer ?
#
loop_
_entity_poly.entity_id
_entity_poly.type
_entity_poly.pdbx_seq_one_letter_code
_entity_poly.pdbx_strand_id
1 'polypeptide(L)'
;GNNMLVSDCGVQAVVLKLQGVLARAEFDGDRVLVGAGVSLSALIREAAARDLGGLECLAGIPATIGGALATGAGTSEGSVMDLCSAVHFLHPHGTVGE
;
A
#
# COMPACT_ATOMS: atom_id res chain seq x y z
N GLY A 1 -2.72 -7.06 -7.56
CA GLY A 1 -2.34 -6.75 -8.95
C GLY A 1 -3.54 -6.29 -9.73
N ASN A 2 -4.17 -5.18 -9.32
CA ASN A 2 -5.34 -4.63 -10.00
C ASN A 2 -4.96 -3.77 -11.22
N ASN A 3 -3.67 -3.43 -11.37
CA ASN A 3 -3.14 -2.60 -12.45
C ASN A 3 -2.12 -3.37 -13.30
N MET A 4 -2.35 -4.66 -13.54
CA MET A 4 -1.47 -5.50 -14.36
C MET A 4 -2.31 -6.47 -15.18
N LEU A 5 -1.91 -6.71 -16.42
CA LEU A 5 -2.42 -7.78 -17.27
C LEU A 5 -1.29 -8.77 -17.52
N VAL A 6 -1.37 -9.95 -16.89
CA VAL A 6 -0.34 -10.99 -17.01
C VAL A 6 -0.72 -11.93 -18.14
N SER A 7 0.25 -12.30 -18.99
CA SER A 7 0.05 -13.27 -20.06
C SER A 7 -0.46 -14.61 -19.50
N ASP A 8 -1.32 -15.29 -20.25
CA ASP A 8 -1.80 -16.64 -19.92
C ASP A 8 -0.64 -17.66 -19.87
N CYS A 9 0.47 -17.38 -20.57
CA CYS A 9 1.70 -18.17 -20.49
C CYS A 9 2.47 -17.98 -19.17
N GLY A 10 2.03 -17.07 -18.29
CA GLY A 10 2.68 -16.75 -17.03
C GLY A 10 3.98 -15.95 -17.18
N VAL A 11 4.82 -16.01 -16.14
CA VAL A 11 6.13 -15.36 -16.09
C VAL A 11 7.22 -16.34 -15.65
N GLN A 12 8.39 -16.27 -16.28
CA GLN A 12 9.57 -17.02 -15.85
C GLN A 12 10.36 -16.20 -14.81
N ALA A 13 9.77 -16.01 -13.64
CA ALA A 13 10.34 -15.20 -12.57
C ALA A 13 9.85 -15.67 -11.19
N VAL A 14 10.54 -15.23 -10.13
CA VAL A 14 10.02 -15.32 -8.77
C VAL A 14 8.96 -14.24 -8.58
N VAL A 15 7.74 -14.65 -8.22
CA VAL A 15 6.64 -13.72 -7.91
C VAL A 15 6.46 -13.63 -6.40
N LEU A 16 6.68 -12.45 -5.84
CA LEU A 16 6.50 -12.18 -4.42
C LEU A 16 5.13 -11.58 -4.16
N LYS A 17 4.29 -12.29 -3.39
CA LYS A 17 3.02 -11.75 -2.88
C LYS A 17 3.21 -11.33 -1.43
N LEU A 18 3.09 -10.03 -1.16
CA LEU A 18 3.29 -9.49 0.19
C LEU A 18 2.08 -9.84 1.07
N GLN A 19 2.31 -10.67 2.09
CA GLN A 19 1.28 -11.16 3.02
C GLN A 19 1.87 -11.31 4.44
N GLY A 20 1.06 -11.80 5.39
CA GLY A 20 1.52 -12.07 6.75
C GLY A 20 1.93 -10.79 7.47
N VAL A 21 3.16 -10.74 7.96
CA VAL A 21 3.70 -9.56 8.66
C VAL A 21 3.72 -8.30 7.79
N LEU A 22 3.88 -8.45 6.47
CA LEU A 22 3.83 -7.34 5.51
C LEU A 22 2.41 -6.92 5.13
N ALA A 23 1.39 -7.56 5.69
CA ALA A 23 -0.02 -7.19 5.53
C ALA A 23 -0.67 -6.81 6.87
N ARG A 24 0.09 -6.12 7.72
CA ARG A 24 -0.35 -5.58 9.01
C ARG A 24 -0.22 -4.06 9.05
N ALA A 25 -1.04 -3.44 9.88
CA ALA A 25 -1.00 -2.02 10.19
C ALA A 25 -0.87 -1.85 11.71
N GLU A 26 0.02 -0.96 12.14
CA GLU A 26 0.26 -0.62 13.53
C GLU A 26 0.08 0.89 13.69
N PHE A 27 -0.93 1.28 14.47
CA PHE A 27 -1.28 2.68 14.69
C PHE A 27 -0.55 3.21 15.92
N ASP A 28 0.01 4.41 15.81
CA ASP A 28 0.60 5.18 16.89
C ASP A 28 0.05 6.62 16.82
N GLY A 29 -0.97 6.91 17.64
CA GLY A 29 -1.70 8.16 17.57
C GLY A 29 -2.36 8.37 16.19
N ASP A 30 -1.94 9.41 15.50
CA ASP A 30 -2.40 9.81 14.16
C ASP A 30 -1.53 9.25 13.02
N ARG A 31 -0.50 8.47 13.35
CA ARG A 31 0.38 7.82 12.38
C ARG A 31 0.10 6.33 12.32
N VAL A 32 0.41 5.74 11.16
CA VAL A 32 0.32 4.30 10.96
C VAL A 32 1.56 3.79 10.24
N LEU A 33 2.22 2.80 10.85
CA LEU A 33 3.19 1.96 10.15
C LEU A 33 2.41 0.84 9.46
N VAL A 34 2.48 0.80 8.14
CA VAL A 34 1.66 -0.11 7.35
C VAL A 34 2.49 -0.92 6.37
N GLY A 35 2.32 -2.24 6.42
CA GLY A 35 2.96 -3.13 5.47
C GLY A 35 2.43 -2.96 4.05
N ALA A 36 3.31 -3.06 3.05
CA ALA A 36 2.98 -2.89 1.63
C ALA A 36 1.92 -3.88 1.09
N GLY A 37 1.67 -4.99 1.78
CA GLY A 37 0.63 -5.97 1.47
C GLY A 37 -0.75 -5.65 2.06
N VAL A 38 -0.88 -4.64 2.92
CA VAL A 38 -2.18 -4.24 3.49
C VAL A 38 -3.10 -3.74 2.39
N SER A 39 -4.36 -4.16 2.44
CA SER A 39 -5.40 -3.64 1.54
C SER A 39 -5.69 -2.19 1.87
N LEU A 40 -5.69 -1.31 0.86
CA LEU A 40 -5.97 0.10 1.02
C LEU A 40 -7.36 0.35 1.65
N SER A 41 -8.39 -0.40 1.21
CA SER A 41 -9.73 -0.30 1.79
C SER A 41 -9.82 -0.82 3.23
N ALA A 42 -8.98 -1.80 3.61
CA ALA A 42 -8.90 -2.24 4.99
C ALA A 42 -8.25 -1.17 5.87
N LEU A 43 -7.17 -0.53 5.41
CA LEU A 43 -6.54 0.58 6.12
C LEU A 43 -7.50 1.75 6.33
N ILE A 44 -8.20 2.18 5.27
CA ILE A 44 -9.20 3.27 5.34
C ILE A 44 -10.26 2.96 6.38
N ARG A 45 -10.84 1.75 6.35
CA ARG A 45 -11.85 1.34 7.33
C ARG A 45 -11.30 1.33 8.75
N GLU A 46 -10.06 0.90 8.92
CA GLU A 46 -9.45 0.78 10.23
C GLU A 46 -9.04 2.13 10.83
N ALA A 47 -8.60 3.08 10.00
CA ALA A 47 -8.38 4.48 10.35
C ALA A 47 -9.69 5.17 10.71
N ALA A 48 -10.74 4.99 9.90
CA ALA A 48 -12.06 5.55 10.19
C ALA A 48 -12.65 5.03 11.51
N ALA A 49 -12.44 3.76 11.85
CA ALA A 49 -12.86 3.19 13.13
C ALA A 49 -12.10 3.74 14.35
N ARG A 50 -11.01 4.50 14.12
CA ARG A 50 -10.20 5.20 15.12
C ARG A 50 -10.35 6.71 15.04
N ASP A 51 -11.37 7.20 14.33
CA ASP A 51 -11.62 8.63 14.10
C ASP A 51 -10.45 9.38 13.41
N LEU A 52 -9.64 8.65 12.62
CA LEU A 52 -8.57 9.21 11.80
C LEU A 52 -9.06 9.43 10.37
N GLY A 53 -8.99 10.69 9.91
CA GLY A 53 -9.30 11.10 8.54
C GLY A 53 -8.05 11.29 7.67
N GLY A 54 -8.26 11.74 6.43
CA GLY A 54 -7.23 12.06 5.44
C GLY A 54 -7.08 11.02 4.33
N LEU A 55 -7.52 9.77 4.54
CA LEU A 55 -7.44 8.69 3.55
C LEU A 55 -8.69 8.58 2.65
N GLU A 56 -9.67 9.47 2.80
CA GLU A 56 -10.97 9.39 2.13
C GLU A 56 -10.84 9.54 0.61
N CYS A 57 -9.89 10.36 0.14
CA CYS A 57 -9.61 10.56 -1.28
C CYS A 57 -9.12 9.29 -1.99
N LEU A 58 -8.75 8.26 -1.22
CA LEU A 58 -8.31 6.96 -1.70
C LEU A 58 -9.41 5.88 -1.65
N ALA A 59 -10.59 6.21 -1.12
CA ALA A 59 -11.71 5.29 -1.01
C ALA A 59 -12.15 4.78 -2.39
N GLY A 60 -12.40 3.47 -2.48
CA GLY A 60 -12.81 2.81 -3.73
C GLY A 60 -11.66 2.38 -4.64
N ILE A 61 -10.42 2.81 -4.40
CA ILE A 61 -9.26 2.36 -5.18
C ILE A 61 -8.90 0.91 -4.79
N PRO A 62 -8.98 -0.07 -5.72
CA PRO A 62 -8.65 -1.45 -5.40
C PRO A 62 -7.13 -1.65 -5.47
N ALA A 63 -6.46 -1.52 -4.33
CA ALA A 63 -5.01 -1.68 -4.24
C ALA A 63 -4.58 -2.26 -2.88
N THR A 64 -3.33 -2.74 -2.83
CA THR A 64 -2.58 -2.80 -1.58
C THR A 64 -1.79 -1.50 -1.40
N ILE A 65 -1.30 -1.21 -0.20
CA ILE A 65 -0.52 0.00 0.07
C ILE A 65 0.72 0.10 -0.81
N GLY A 66 1.50 -0.98 -0.95
CA GLY A 66 2.67 -0.98 -1.83
C GLY A 66 2.31 -0.80 -3.30
N GLY A 67 1.19 -1.38 -3.74
CA GLY A 67 0.68 -1.17 -5.09
C GLY A 67 0.24 0.29 -5.32
N ALA A 68 -0.46 0.87 -4.35
CA ALA A 68 -0.89 2.26 -4.39
C ALA A 68 0.30 3.22 -4.46
N LEU A 69 1.32 3.02 -3.62
CA LEU A 69 2.55 3.79 -3.64
C LEU A 69 3.28 3.63 -4.98
N ALA A 70 3.45 2.40 -5.48
CA ALA A 70 4.16 2.16 -6.74
C ALA A 70 3.50 2.85 -7.95
N THR A 71 2.20 3.08 -7.91
CA THR A 71 1.46 3.74 -9.01
C THR A 71 1.09 5.19 -8.72
N GLY A 72 1.43 5.74 -7.56
CA GLY A 72 0.96 7.07 -7.14
C GLY A 72 -0.56 7.17 -7.11
N ALA A 73 -1.23 6.14 -6.58
CA ALA A 73 -2.69 6.06 -6.61
C ALA A 73 -3.35 7.24 -5.90
N GLY A 74 -4.37 7.81 -6.54
CA GLY A 74 -5.08 8.97 -6.06
C GLY A 74 -6.26 9.35 -6.95
N THR A 75 -6.96 10.39 -6.54
CA THR A 75 -8.06 11.03 -7.26
C THR A 75 -7.71 12.51 -7.48
N SER A 76 -8.66 13.30 -8.00
CA SER A 76 -8.51 14.75 -8.09
C SER A 76 -8.41 15.45 -6.73
N GLU A 77 -8.78 14.77 -5.65
CA GLU A 77 -8.82 15.34 -4.29
C GLU A 77 -7.55 15.04 -3.48
N GLY A 78 -6.68 14.15 -3.97
CA GLY A 78 -5.43 13.79 -3.31
C GLY A 78 -4.94 12.40 -3.69
N SER A 79 -3.75 12.06 -3.22
CA SER A 79 -3.07 10.80 -3.52
C SER A 79 -2.42 10.20 -2.27
N VAL A 80 -2.06 8.91 -2.37
CA VAL A 80 -1.32 8.22 -1.31
C VAL A 80 0.03 8.88 -1.02
N MET A 81 0.60 9.60 -2.00
CA MET A 81 1.87 10.30 -1.86
C MET A 81 1.75 11.51 -0.94
N ASP A 82 0.59 12.17 -0.90
CA ASP A 82 0.37 13.35 -0.05
C ASP A 82 0.31 12.98 1.45
N LEU A 83 0.07 11.71 1.75
CA LEU A 83 -0.09 11.17 3.10
C LEU A 83 1.13 10.36 3.58
N CYS A 84 2.04 10.02 2.68
CA CYS A 84 3.16 9.13 2.96
C CYS A 84 4.38 9.92 3.46
N SER A 85 4.79 9.69 4.72
CA SER A 85 5.95 10.38 5.29
C SER A 85 7.30 9.69 5.00
N ALA A 86 7.32 8.36 4.90
CA ALA A 86 8.54 7.56 4.67
C ALA A 86 8.16 6.18 4.12
N VAL A 87 9.09 5.51 3.42
CA VAL A 87 8.88 4.15 2.89
C VAL A 87 10.12 3.31 3.10
N HIS A 88 10.02 2.21 3.85
CA HIS A 88 11.09 1.21 3.86
C HIS A 88 10.97 0.30 2.64
N PHE A 89 12.06 0.16 1.88
CA PHE A 89 12.08 -0.64 0.66
C PHE A 89 13.33 -1.54 0.56
N LEU A 90 13.22 -2.58 -0.27
CA LEU A 90 14.28 -3.55 -0.50
C LEU A 90 14.86 -3.36 -1.91
N HIS A 91 16.17 -3.17 -2.01
CA HIS A 91 16.88 -3.16 -3.28
C HIS A 91 17.04 -4.59 -3.85
N PRO A 92 17.19 -4.74 -5.18
CA PRO A 92 17.42 -6.05 -5.81
C PRO A 92 18.65 -6.81 -5.27
N HIS A 93 19.65 -6.10 -4.76
CA HIS A 93 20.85 -6.69 -4.16
C HIS A 93 20.69 -7.00 -2.66
N GLY A 94 19.48 -6.87 -2.12
CA GLY A 94 19.12 -7.32 -0.77
C GLY A 94 19.35 -6.32 0.36
N THR A 95 19.79 -5.09 0.10
CA THR A 95 19.86 -4.07 1.17
C THR A 95 18.51 -3.37 1.33
N VAL A 96 18.28 -2.86 2.54
CA VAL A 96 17.10 -2.08 2.89
C VAL A 96 17.44 -0.59 2.84
N GLY A 97 16.51 0.21 2.32
CA GLY A 97 16.53 1.68 2.34
C GLY A 97 15.27 2.26 3.00
N GLU A 98 15.26 3.59 3.14
CA GLU A 98 14.14 4.42 3.62
C GLU A 98 13.90 5.59 2.66
#